data_AF-A0A101WYW4-F1
#
_entry.id   AF-A0A101WYW4-F1
#
_cell.length_a   1.000
_cell.length_b   1.000
_cell.length_c   1.000
_cell.angle_alpha   90.00
_cell.angle_beta   90.00
_cell.angle_gamma   90.00
#
_symmetry.space_group_name_H-M   'P 1'
#
loop_
_entity.id
_entity.type
_entity.pdbx_description
1 polymer ?
#
loop_
_entity_poly.entity_id
_entity_poly.type
_entity_poly.pdbx_seq_one_letter_code
_entity_poly.pdbx_strand_id
1 'polypeptide(L)'
;MPIARLVEYKIALPSEYAFDLLMSIGNTNMFMPITRPGSIPAPRIPSKYSERIRRLEDMSRELGRVMSQYSIPPPQMPREVKIGLFNELLEYVLEDGEDLLTRIRQYLSSIEGVRSEYERLRGIADVVSTAGEVIVEKTQAFLDRYCAVKRGGLQRIQECSG
;
A
#
# COMPACT_ATOMS: atom_id res chain seq x y z
N MET A 1 40.94 -33.23 2.41
CA MET A 1 40.15 -32.03 2.75
C MET A 1 41.11 -30.83 2.73
N PRO A 2 40.93 -29.83 1.86
CA PRO A 2 41.77 -28.63 1.93
C PRO A 2 41.32 -27.77 3.11
N ILE A 3 42.28 -27.40 3.96
CA ILE A 3 42.07 -26.45 5.06
C ILE A 3 42.03 -25.05 4.43
N ALA A 4 40.88 -24.39 4.46
CA ALA A 4 40.77 -23.00 4.03
C ALA A 4 41.67 -22.14 4.93
N ARG A 5 42.72 -21.53 4.36
CA ARG A 5 43.54 -20.54 5.06
C ARG A 5 42.76 -19.24 5.16
N LEU A 6 42.21 -18.96 6.34
CA LEU A 6 41.62 -17.66 6.66
C LEU A 6 42.74 -16.64 6.83
N VAL A 7 42.65 -15.52 6.10
CA VAL A 7 43.59 -14.41 6.20
C VAL A 7 42.82 -13.17 6.61
N GLU A 8 43.25 -12.53 7.70
CA GLU A 8 42.66 -11.29 8.18
C GLU A 8 43.30 -10.09 7.47
N TYR A 9 42.46 -9.26 6.83
CA TYR A 9 42.89 -8.02 6.19
C TYR A 9 42.44 -6.81 7.00
N LYS A 10 43.36 -5.90 7.30
CA LYS A 10 43.06 -4.58 7.88
C LYS A 10 43.16 -3.54 6.78
N ILE A 11 42.02 -2.94 6.44
CA ILE A 11 41.92 -1.96 5.35
C ILE A 11 41.69 -0.57 5.96
N ALA A 12 42.57 0.38 5.63
CA ALA A 12 42.46 1.78 6.03
C ALA A 12 42.24 2.65 4.78
N LEU A 13 41.13 3.38 4.73
CA LEU A 13 40.70 4.14 3.55
C LEU A 13 40.18 5.51 3.97
N PRO A 14 40.26 6.52 3.07
CA PRO A 14 39.50 7.75 3.22
C PRO A 14 37.99 7.46 3.27
N SER A 15 37.26 8.23 4.07
CA SER A 15 35.82 8.05 4.27
C SER A 15 34.99 8.21 2.99
N GLU A 16 35.51 8.92 1.99
CA GLU A 16 34.84 9.16 0.72
C GLU A 16 34.71 7.91 -0.14
N TYR A 17 35.72 7.04 -0.13
CA TYR A 17 35.76 5.81 -0.94
C TYR A 17 35.29 4.57 -0.17
N ALA A 18 35.02 4.71 1.13
CA ALA A 18 34.67 3.59 2.00
C ALA A 18 33.39 2.87 1.53
N PHE A 19 32.38 3.61 1.06
CA PHE A 19 31.12 3.02 0.61
C PHE A 19 31.24 2.28 -0.72
N ASP A 20 31.98 2.82 -1.68
CA ASP A 20 32.22 2.15 -2.97
C ASP A 20 32.99 0.84 -2.77
N LEU A 21 33.96 0.85 -1.86
CA LEU A 21 34.69 -0.36 -1.50
C LEU A 21 33.79 -1.39 -0.81
N LEU A 22 32.95 -0.98 0.15
CA LEU A 22 31.96 -1.87 0.79
C LEU A 22 31.02 -2.48 -0.24
N MET A 23 30.59 -1.71 -1.24
CA MET A 23 29.76 -2.20 -2.34
C MET A 23 30.50 -3.25 -3.18
N SER A 24 31.75 -2.98 -3.55
CA SER A 24 32.58 -3.94 -4.31
C SER A 24 32.82 -5.24 -3.52
N ILE A 25 33.07 -5.13 -2.21
CA ILE A 25 33.22 -6.27 -1.31
C ILE A 25 31.93 -7.09 -1.28
N GLY A 26 30.78 -6.44 -1.12
CA GLY A 26 29.47 -7.11 -1.15
C GLY A 26 29.22 -7.86 -2.47
N ASN A 27 29.54 -7.23 -3.60
CA ASN A 27 29.38 -7.85 -4.92
C ASN A 27 30.29 -9.08 -5.13
N THR A 28 31.47 -9.09 -4.52
CA THR A 28 32.39 -10.23 -4.66
C THR A 28 31.99 -11.45 -3.83
N ASN A 29 31.19 -11.29 -2.76
CA ASN A 29 30.79 -12.37 -1.84
C ASN A 29 31.96 -13.22 -1.27
N MET A 30 33.19 -12.70 -1.30
CA MET A 30 34.41 -13.42 -0.85
C MET A 30 34.87 -13.04 0.56
N PHE A 31 34.33 -11.95 1.11
CA PHE A 31 34.76 -11.43 2.40
C PHE A 31 33.66 -11.58 3.45
N MET A 32 34.06 -11.94 4.67
CA MET A 32 33.18 -11.94 5.83
C MET A 32 33.54 -10.74 6.72
N PRO A 33 32.66 -9.73 6.87
CA PRO A 33 32.92 -8.61 7.76
C PRO A 33 32.91 -9.08 9.21
N ILE A 34 33.89 -8.61 10.00
CA ILE A 34 33.99 -8.88 11.42
C ILE A 34 33.45 -7.66 12.18
N THR A 35 32.71 -7.89 13.26
CA THR A 35 32.22 -6.82 14.13
C THR A 35 33.39 -5.99 14.66
N ARG A 36 33.27 -4.67 14.51
CA ARG A 36 34.28 -3.74 14.99
C ARG A 36 34.52 -3.92 16.51
N PRO A 37 35.77 -4.01 16.97
CA PRO A 37 36.08 -3.98 18.39
C PRO A 37 35.55 -2.70 19.06
N GLY A 38 34.91 -2.83 20.23
CA GLY A 38 34.28 -1.70 20.94
C GLY A 38 35.23 -0.56 21.36
N SER A 39 36.54 -0.74 21.21
CA SER A 39 37.57 0.27 21.46
C SER A 39 37.71 1.31 20.34
N ILE A 40 37.17 1.05 19.15
CA ILE A 40 37.31 1.95 18.00
C ILE A 40 36.04 2.78 17.81
N PRO A 41 36.09 4.13 17.93
CA PRO A 41 34.91 4.97 17.79
C PRO A 41 34.30 4.83 16.39
N ALA A 42 32.97 4.78 16.29
CA ALA A 42 32.27 4.65 15.02
C ALA A 42 32.74 5.71 14.01
N PRO A 43 32.95 5.34 12.73
CA PRO A 43 33.40 6.31 11.74
C PRO A 43 32.24 7.28 11.50
N ARG A 44 32.55 8.58 11.40
CA ARG A 44 31.54 9.57 11.04
C ARG A 44 31.14 9.36 9.59
N ILE A 45 29.85 9.14 9.34
CA ILE A 45 29.30 9.09 7.99
C ILE A 45 29.44 10.51 7.40
N PRO A 46 30.00 10.66 6.19
CA PRO A 46 30.03 11.94 5.49
C PRO A 46 28.62 12.53 5.37
N SER A 47 28.46 13.82 5.65
CA SER A 47 27.17 14.52 5.61
C SER A 47 26.45 14.37 4.28
N LYS A 48 27.19 14.28 3.17
CA LYS A 48 26.66 14.07 1.82
C LYS A 48 25.82 12.80 1.68
N TYR A 49 26.11 11.76 2.46
CA TYR A 49 25.38 10.49 2.42
C TYR A 49 24.36 10.37 3.56
N SER A 50 24.58 11.00 4.70
CA SER A 50 23.72 10.81 5.88
C SER A 50 22.27 11.18 5.62
N GLU A 51 22.02 12.29 4.91
CA GLU A 51 20.66 12.72 4.59
C GLU A 51 20.01 11.79 3.56
N ARG A 52 20.75 11.39 2.53
CA ARG A 52 20.29 10.46 1.49
C ARG A 52 19.94 9.08 2.06
N ILE A 53 20.77 8.54 2.93
CA ILE A 53 20.52 7.26 3.60
C ILE A 53 19.26 7.36 4.47
N ARG A 54 19.09 8.46 5.21
CA ARG A 54 17.89 8.68 6.02
C ARG A 54 16.61 8.71 5.18
N ARG A 55 16.64 9.43 4.04
CA ARG A 55 15.51 9.46 3.10
C ARG A 55 15.19 8.06 2.57
N LEU A 56 16.21 7.28 2.22
CA LEU A 56 16.04 5.90 1.77
C LEU A 56 15.40 5.02 2.85
N GLU A 57 15.84 5.15 4.11
CA GLU A 57 15.24 4.42 5.23
C GLU A 57 13.76 4.78 5.41
N ASP A 58 13.41 6.07 5.35
CA ASP A 58 12.04 6.53 5.48
C ASP A 58 11.15 6.00 4.34
N MET A 59 11.65 6.01 3.09
CA MET A 59 10.96 5.40 1.96
C MET A 59 10.77 3.89 2.11
N SER A 60 11.80 3.17 2.57
CA SER A 60 11.72 1.73 2.81
C SER A 60 10.63 1.38 3.84
N ARG A 61 10.47 2.21 4.86
CA ARG A 61 9.43 2.05 5.89
C ARG A 61 8.04 2.28 5.32
N GLU A 62 7.88 3.30 4.48
CA GLU A 62 6.59 3.60 3.84
C GLU A 62 6.18 2.49 2.87
N LEU A 63 7.08 2.06 1.99
CA LEU A 63 6.84 0.93 1.08
C LEU A 63 6.53 -0.35 1.86
N GLY A 64 7.28 -0.63 2.94
CA GLY A 64 7.03 -1.77 3.81
C GLY A 64 5.63 -1.76 4.43
N ARG A 65 5.13 -0.59 4.86
CA ARG A 65 3.76 -0.43 5.36
C ARG A 65 2.74 -0.77 4.27
N VAL A 66 2.90 -0.22 3.07
CA VAL A 66 1.99 -0.49 1.94
C VAL A 66 1.99 -1.98 1.57
N MET A 67 3.17 -2.60 1.45
CA MET A 67 3.26 -4.02 1.14
C MET A 67 2.55 -4.89 2.19
N SER A 68 2.68 -4.55 3.47
CA SER A 68 2.01 -5.28 4.56
C SER A 68 0.49 -5.08 4.55
N GLN A 69 0.02 -3.85 4.33
CA GLN A 69 -1.40 -3.52 4.32
C GLN A 69 -2.15 -4.23 3.19
N TYR A 70 -1.53 -4.32 2.01
CA TYR A 70 -2.14 -4.93 0.82
C TYR A 70 -1.69 -6.38 0.58
N SER A 71 -0.91 -6.97 1.49
CA SER A 71 -0.37 -8.34 1.36
C SER A 71 0.27 -8.61 0.00
N ILE A 72 1.06 -7.66 -0.50
CA ILE A 72 1.73 -7.78 -1.81
C ILE A 72 2.83 -8.85 -1.69
N PRO A 73 2.76 -9.96 -2.45
CA PRO A 73 3.79 -10.98 -2.38
C PRO A 73 5.13 -10.46 -2.92
N PRO A 74 6.26 -10.92 -2.38
CA PRO A 74 7.56 -10.57 -2.94
C PRO A 74 7.68 -11.10 -4.38
N PRO A 75 8.41 -10.39 -5.26
CA PRO A 75 8.63 -10.85 -6.63
C PRO A 75 9.36 -12.20 -6.64
N GLN A 76 8.94 -13.11 -7.53
CA GLN A 76 9.51 -14.46 -7.64
C GLN A 76 10.96 -14.46 -8.14
N MET A 77 11.35 -13.44 -8.90
CA MET A 77 12.73 -13.25 -9.37
C MET A 77 13.21 -11.84 -9.01
N PRO A 78 14.27 -11.72 -8.18
CA PRO A 78 14.90 -10.44 -7.95
C PRO A 78 15.58 -9.97 -9.24
N ARG A 79 15.34 -8.73 -9.64
CA ARG A 79 16.05 -8.10 -10.75
C ARG A 79 17.41 -7.64 -10.26
N GLU A 80 18.47 -8.23 -10.80
CA GLU A 80 19.83 -7.76 -10.51
C GLU A 80 20.08 -6.42 -11.22
N VAL A 81 20.45 -5.41 -10.45
CA VAL A 81 20.89 -4.11 -10.99
C VAL A 81 22.40 -4.02 -10.76
N LYS A 82 23.17 -3.98 -11.84
CA LYS A 82 24.63 -3.84 -11.79
C LYS A 82 24.97 -2.37 -11.60
N ILE A 83 25.42 -2.02 -10.39
CA ILE A 83 25.83 -0.66 -10.07
C ILE A 83 27.26 -0.69 -9.55
N GLY A 84 28.09 0.23 -10.06
CA GLY A 84 29.51 0.29 -9.76
C GLY A 84 29.84 1.18 -8.57
N LEU A 85 29.10 2.29 -8.41
CA LEU A 85 29.34 3.29 -7.37
C LEU A 85 28.15 3.37 -6.41
N PHE A 86 28.46 3.57 -5.12
CA PHE A 86 27.43 3.72 -4.10
C PHE A 86 26.56 4.96 -4.31
N ASN A 87 27.15 6.03 -4.85
CA ASN A 87 26.40 7.25 -5.13
C ASN A 87 25.34 7.04 -6.23
N GLU A 88 25.72 6.33 -7.30
CA GLU A 88 24.80 5.99 -8.39
C GLU A 88 23.65 5.12 -7.88
N LEU A 89 23.94 4.17 -6.97
CA LEU A 89 22.92 3.35 -6.33
C LEU A 89 21.93 4.21 -5.55
N LEU A 90 22.43 5.13 -4.72
CA LEU A 90 21.57 6.01 -3.94
C LEU A 90 20.71 6.88 -4.86
N GLU A 91 21.27 7.46 -5.91
CA GLU A 91 20.52 8.29 -6.85
C GLU A 91 19.43 7.48 -7.56
N TYR A 92 19.77 6.32 -8.12
CA TYR A 92 18.83 5.45 -8.79
C TYR A 92 17.66 5.05 -7.88
N VAL A 93 17.96 4.59 -6.65
CA VAL A 93 16.92 4.13 -5.72
C VAL A 93 16.09 5.28 -5.18
N LEU A 94 16.69 6.46 -4.96
CA LEU A 94 15.96 7.62 -4.49
C LEU A 94 15.00 8.15 -5.56
N GLU A 95 15.44 8.30 -6.80
CA GLU A 95 14.59 8.79 -7.90
C GLU A 95 13.45 7.82 -8.21
N ASP A 96 13.76 6.55 -8.45
CA ASP A 96 12.75 5.53 -8.78
C ASP A 96 11.82 5.27 -7.58
N GLY A 97 12.35 5.35 -6.36
CA GLY A 97 11.59 5.22 -5.11
C GLY A 97 10.60 6.36 -4.86
N GLU A 98 11.00 7.61 -5.07
CA GLU A 98 10.13 8.78 -4.91
C GLU A 98 9.01 8.80 -5.96
N ASP A 99 9.32 8.45 -7.20
CA ASP A 99 8.34 8.30 -8.27
C ASP A 99 7.32 7.20 -7.96
N LEU A 100 7.82 6.04 -7.51
CA LEU A 100 6.96 4.92 -7.12
C LEU A 100 6.05 5.28 -5.95
N LEU A 101 6.58 5.90 -4.90
CA LEU A 101 5.78 6.33 -3.75
C LEU A 101 4.71 7.34 -4.15
N THR A 102 5.04 8.27 -5.03
CA THR A 102 4.07 9.26 -5.54
C THR A 102 2.91 8.57 -6.26
N ARG A 103 3.22 7.60 -7.14
CA ARG A 103 2.19 6.81 -7.83
C ARG A 103 1.36 5.96 -6.88
N ILE A 104 2.00 5.31 -5.91
CA ILE A 104 1.31 4.52 -4.89
C ILE A 104 0.33 5.41 -4.12
N ARG A 105 0.75 6.58 -3.64
CA ARG A 105 -0.13 7.52 -2.93
C ARG A 105 -1.32 7.96 -3.79
N GLN A 106 -1.11 8.24 -5.07
CA GLN A 106 -2.19 8.58 -6.01
C GLN A 106 -3.19 7.42 -6.16
N TYR A 107 -2.70 6.17 -6.28
CA TYR A 107 -3.57 5.00 -6.38
C TYR A 107 -4.32 4.73 -5.08
N LEU A 108 -3.67 4.86 -3.92
CA LEU A 108 -4.33 4.71 -2.62
C LEU A 108 -5.47 5.71 -2.45
N SER A 109 -5.22 6.98 -2.77
CA SER A 109 -6.24 8.03 -2.74
C SER A 109 -7.41 7.72 -3.68
N SER A 110 -7.12 7.19 -4.87
CA SER A 110 -8.15 6.79 -5.83
C SER A 110 -8.98 5.60 -5.33
N ILE A 111 -8.34 4.60 -4.72
CA ILE A 111 -9.02 3.42 -4.16
C ILE A 111 -9.93 3.82 -2.98
N GLU A 112 -9.45 4.70 -2.11
CA GLU A 112 -10.25 5.23 -1.00
C GLU A 112 -11.47 6.02 -1.51
N GLY A 113 -11.30 6.81 -2.58
CA GLY A 113 -12.42 7.49 -3.24
C GLY A 113 -13.46 6.54 -3.82
N VAL A 114 -13.02 5.45 -4.47
CA VAL A 114 -13.95 4.43 -4.99
C VAL A 114 -14.69 3.72 -3.86
N ARG A 115 -13.97 3.41 -2.76
CA ARG A 115 -14.58 2.75 -1.60
C ARG A 115 -15.66 3.61 -0.95
N SER A 116 -15.44 4.92 -0.81
CA SER A 116 -16.44 5.82 -0.21
C SER A 116 -17.70 5.94 -1.08
N GLU A 117 -17.54 6.02 -2.41
CA GLU A 117 -18.69 6.02 -3.33
C GLU A 117 -19.44 4.68 -3.32
N TYR A 118 -18.72 3.56 -3.20
CA TYR A 118 -19.36 2.25 -3.04
C TYR A 118 -20.17 2.15 -1.74
N GLU A 119 -19.63 2.61 -0.62
CA GLU A 119 -20.34 2.64 0.67
C GLU A 119 -21.59 3.53 0.60
N ARG A 120 -21.50 4.68 -0.08
CA ARG A 120 -22.64 5.57 -0.33
C ARG A 120 -23.72 4.90 -1.19
N LEU A 121 -23.35 4.28 -2.31
CA LEU A 121 -24.29 3.58 -3.19
C LEU A 121 -24.97 2.40 -2.48
N ARG A 122 -24.20 1.65 -1.69
CA ARG A 122 -24.73 0.58 -0.84
C ARG A 122 -25.76 1.13 0.16
N GLY A 123 -25.46 2.24 0.83
CA GLY A 123 -26.42 2.89 1.74
C GLY A 123 -27.71 3.31 1.03
N ILE A 124 -27.62 3.85 -0.18
CA ILE A 124 -28.81 4.18 -0.99
C ILE A 124 -29.59 2.92 -1.35
N ALA A 125 -28.92 1.86 -1.79
CA ALA A 125 -29.57 0.60 -2.14
C ALA A 125 -30.27 -0.04 -0.92
N ASP A 126 -29.63 -0.02 0.25
CA ASP A 126 -30.21 -0.52 1.50
C ASP A 126 -31.48 0.26 1.86
N VAL A 127 -31.46 1.60 1.76
CA VAL A 127 -32.65 2.45 1.99
C VAL A 127 -33.75 2.18 0.95
N VAL A 128 -33.40 2.02 -0.32
CA VAL A 128 -34.38 1.73 -1.39
C VAL A 128 -35.01 0.36 -1.18
N SER A 129 -34.25 -0.65 -0.75
CA SER A 129 -34.79 -1.98 -0.47
C SER A 129 -35.80 -1.95 0.68
N THR A 130 -35.46 -1.29 1.79
CA THR A 130 -36.34 -1.20 2.97
C THR A 130 -37.54 -0.27 2.75
N ALA A 131 -37.33 0.90 2.15
CA ALA A 131 -38.43 1.83 1.88
C ALA A 131 -39.33 1.33 0.75
N GLY A 132 -38.77 0.65 -0.26
CA GLY A 132 -39.51 0.08 -1.39
C GLY A 132 -40.56 -0.94 -0.93
N GLU A 133 -40.19 -1.87 -0.05
CA GLU A 133 -41.13 -2.84 0.53
C GLU A 133 -42.27 -2.13 1.29
N VAL A 134 -41.93 -1.17 2.14
CA VAL A 134 -42.92 -0.43 2.96
C VAL A 134 -43.86 0.41 2.10
N ILE A 135 -43.36 1.03 1.03
CA ILE A 135 -44.17 1.86 0.14
C ILE A 135 -45.11 0.99 -0.68
N VAL A 136 -44.64 -0.15 -1.21
CA VAL A 136 -45.45 -1.09 -2.00
C VAL A 136 -46.56 -1.70 -1.13
N GLU A 137 -46.26 -2.15 0.08
CA GLU A 137 -47.28 -2.66 1.00
C GLU A 137 -48.33 -1.59 1.32
N LYS A 138 -47.91 -0.36 1.63
CA LYS A 138 -48.84 0.74 1.94
C LYS A 138 -49.68 1.16 0.74
N THR A 139 -49.13 1.11 -0.47
CA THR A 139 -49.90 1.42 -1.69
C THR A 139 -50.88 0.31 -2.05
N GLN A 140 -50.52 -0.97 -1.89
CA GLN A 140 -51.46 -2.08 -2.03
C GLN A 140 -52.59 -2.00 -1.00
N ALA A 141 -52.27 -1.80 0.28
CA ALA A 141 -53.27 -1.64 1.32
C ALA A 141 -54.20 -0.43 1.08
N PHE A 142 -53.68 0.65 0.52
CA PHE A 142 -54.49 1.80 0.11
C PHE A 142 -55.40 1.48 -1.08
N LEU A 143 -54.87 0.84 -2.13
CA LEU A 143 -55.64 0.44 -3.32
C LEU A 143 -56.75 -0.55 -2.98
N ASP A 144 -56.49 -1.51 -2.08
CA ASP A 144 -57.48 -2.48 -1.63
C ASP A 144 -58.61 -1.81 -0.83
N ARG A 145 -58.27 -0.87 0.07
CA ARG A 145 -59.27 -0.06 0.78
C ARG A 145 -60.10 0.80 -0.17
N TYR A 146 -59.46 1.44 -1.14
CA TYR A 146 -60.14 2.30 -2.11
C TYR A 146 -61.10 1.50 -3.02
N CYS A 147 -60.67 0.30 -3.45
CA CYS A 147 -61.51 -0.61 -4.23
C CYS A 147 -62.68 -1.18 -3.40
N ALA A 148 -62.46 -1.52 -2.13
CA ALA A 148 -63.52 -1.98 -1.23
C ALA A 148 -64.60 -0.90 -0.99
N VAL A 149 -64.20 0.35 -0.80
CA VAL A 149 -65.12 1.49 -0.65
C VAL A 149 -65.94 1.72 -1.92
N LYS A 150 -65.32 1.63 -3.10
CA LYS A 150 -66.06 1.74 -4.37
C LYS A 150 -67.06 0.60 -4.58
N ARG A 151 -66.72 -0.64 -4.22
CA ARG A 151 -67.64 -1.79 -4.31
C ARG A 151 -68.82 -1.67 -3.34
N GLY A 152 -68.56 -1.24 -2.10
CA GLY A 152 -69.63 -0.99 -1.12
C GLY A 152 -70.54 0.17 -1.51
N GLY A 153 -70.00 1.20 -2.20
CA GLY A 153 -70.80 2.29 -2.77
C GLY A 153 -71.67 1.87 -3.96
N LEU A 154 -71.18 0.95 -4.80
CA LEU A 154 -71.95 0.42 -5.94
C LEU A 154 -73.10 -0.51 -5.52
N GLN A 155 -72.90 -1.33 -4.48
CA GLN A 155 -73.97 -2.19 -3.94
C GLN A 155 -75.13 -1.40 -3.33
N ARG A 156 -74.85 -0.29 -2.64
CA ARG A 156 -75.90 0.58 -2.08
C ARG A 156 -76.72 1.33 -3.12
N ILE A 157 -76.16 1.58 -4.31
CA ILE A 157 -76.91 2.24 -5.40
C ILE A 157 -77.87 1.24 -6.08
N GLN A 158 -77.50 -0.04 -6.16
CA GLN A 158 -78.40 -1.08 -6.67
C GLN A 158 -79.57 -1.39 -5.73
N GLU A 159 -79.38 -1.33 -4.42
CA GLU A 159 -80.47 -1.55 -3.44
C GLU A 159 -81.49 -0.41 -3.38
N CYS A 160 -81.13 0.82 -3.75
CA CYS A 160 -82.05 1.96 -3.82
C CYS A 160 -82.79 2.10 -5.16
N SER A 161 -82.57 1.18 -6.10
CA SER A 161 -83.15 1.21 -7.46
C SER A 161 -84.20 0.13 -7.72
N GLY A 162 -84.64 -0.60 -6.68
CA GLY A 162 -85.64 -1.67 -6.74
C GLY A 162 -86.94 -1.31 -6.06
#